data_AF-A0A7W4HFB7-F1
#
_entry.id   AF-A0A7W4HFB7-F1
#
_cell.length_a   1.000
_cell.length_b   1.000
_cell.length_c   1.000
_cell.angle_alpha   90.00
_cell.angle_beta   90.00
_cell.angle_gamma   90.00
#
_symmetry.space_group_name_H-M   'P 1'
#
loop_
_entity.id
_entity.type
_entity.pdbx_description
1 polymer ?
#
loop_
_entity_poly.entity_id
_entity_poly.type
_entity_poly.pdbx_seq_one_letter_code
_entity_poly.pdbx_strand_id
1 'polypeptide(L)'
;MRIDQNNKRIDTTLRVNLKDGGAEGLNCSSKTVRKSDYEEAAQRMEVQNPIEEDFTLTFCDWHKIPQKDIRREQKEPIKERTRSFQDLERLALEGISYHWGRNRNHTVAKNVEINSEKYEVFVNPINTQNKAMDDVSLIYNTNNDWMRSGNPGTVTGFISAVGNIFSREAVCYNVGYIKDSNGWEYVSEKHEDVIFKLTAAHEIGHEILKAFGDVYYSYGHKDTVNTVTQKIKDGIPKYPSTGEIDLMKYYQNYYDIPRTIASKTDVLGLLWLTKIKIK
;
A
#
# COMPACT_ATOMS: atom_id res chain seq x y z
N MET A 1 -15.74 11.20 -18.29
CA MET A 1 -16.84 10.31 -17.86
C MET A 1 -17.83 10.16 -19.00
N ARG A 2 -18.40 8.98 -19.17
CA ARG A 2 -19.45 8.66 -20.14
C ARG A 2 -20.62 8.03 -19.39
N ILE A 3 -21.84 8.45 -19.69
CA ILE A 3 -23.07 7.85 -19.16
C ILE A 3 -23.83 7.25 -20.34
N ASP A 4 -24.12 5.96 -20.26
CA ASP A 4 -25.00 5.22 -21.16
C ASP A 4 -26.31 4.93 -20.42
N GLN A 5 -27.32 5.75 -20.70
CA GLN A 5 -28.62 5.67 -20.04
C GLN A 5 -29.43 4.44 -20.46
N ASN A 6 -29.20 3.91 -21.67
CA ASN A 6 -29.91 2.75 -22.18
C ASN A 6 -29.42 1.48 -21.49
N ASN A 7 -28.11 1.36 -21.34
CA ASN A 7 -27.47 0.21 -20.69
C ASN A 7 -27.27 0.38 -19.18
N LYS A 8 -27.75 1.50 -18.60
CA LYS A 8 -27.56 1.85 -17.18
C LYS A 8 -26.11 1.72 -16.73
N ARG A 9 -25.20 2.34 -17.48
CA ARG A 9 -23.75 2.23 -17.27
C ARG A 9 -23.07 3.60 -17.21
N ILE A 10 -22.16 3.75 -16.26
CA ILE A 10 -21.31 4.92 -16.10
C ILE A 10 -19.85 4.47 -16.16
N ASP A 11 -19.09 5.04 -17.09
CA ASP A 11 -17.65 4.84 -17.20
C ASP A 11 -16.93 6.14 -16.81
N THR A 12 -16.06 6.06 -15.81
CA THR A 12 -15.20 7.18 -15.42
C THR A 12 -13.73 6.81 -15.55
N THR A 13 -12.90 7.79 -15.88
CA THR A 13 -11.44 7.65 -15.92
C THR A 13 -10.87 8.36 -14.72
N LEU A 14 -10.13 7.63 -13.89
CA LEU A 14 -9.39 8.19 -12.76
C LEU A 14 -7.92 8.31 -13.17
N ARG A 15 -7.36 9.52 -13.10
CA ARG A 15 -5.95 9.74 -13.45
C ARG A 15 -5.11 9.71 -12.18
N VAL A 16 -4.30 8.68 -12.02
CA VAL A 16 -3.37 8.49 -10.92
C VAL A 16 -1.94 8.79 -11.38
N ASN A 17 -1.02 9.09 -10.47
CA ASN A 17 0.39 9.37 -10.78
C ASN A 17 1.30 8.46 -9.96
N LEU A 18 1.38 7.19 -10.34
CA LEU A 18 2.14 6.17 -9.63
C LEU A 18 3.61 6.19 -10.09
N LYS A 19 4.55 6.19 -9.15
CA LYS A 19 6.01 6.18 -9.39
C LYS A 19 6.65 4.90 -8.91
N ASP A 20 7.76 4.50 -9.53
CA ASP A 20 8.60 3.44 -8.98
C ASP A 20 9.33 3.98 -7.76
N GLY A 21 8.97 3.49 -6.58
CA GLY A 21 9.63 3.81 -5.32
C GLY A 21 10.87 2.96 -5.07
N GLY A 22 11.22 2.06 -6.01
CA GLY A 22 12.34 1.15 -5.87
C GLY A 22 12.02 -0.09 -5.05
N ALA A 23 13.06 -0.71 -4.52
CA ALA A 23 12.96 -1.90 -3.70
C ALA A 23 13.82 -1.78 -2.44
N GLU A 24 13.26 -2.26 -1.33
CA GLU A 24 13.89 -2.32 -0.02
C GLU A 24 14.16 -3.78 0.37
N GLY A 25 15.28 -3.98 1.08
CA GLY A 25 15.70 -5.27 1.61
C GLY A 25 16.24 -6.27 0.58
N LEU A 26 16.81 -5.75 -0.51
CA LEU A 26 17.55 -6.51 -1.53
C LEU A 26 19.02 -6.09 -1.64
N ASN A 27 19.50 -5.19 -0.76
CA ASN A 27 20.84 -4.64 -0.86
C ASN A 27 21.88 -5.60 -0.30
N CYS A 28 23.05 -5.61 -0.94
CA CYS A 28 24.26 -6.26 -0.44
C CYS A 28 25.36 -5.22 -0.27
N SER A 29 26.01 -5.24 0.88
CA SER A 29 27.22 -4.47 1.17
C SER A 29 28.39 -5.43 1.32
N SER A 30 29.59 -5.00 0.95
CA SER A 30 30.80 -5.79 1.13
C SER A 30 31.86 -4.99 1.85
N LYS A 31 32.58 -5.64 2.76
CA LYS A 31 33.73 -5.07 3.45
C LYS A 31 34.93 -5.98 3.24
N THR A 32 35.99 -5.44 2.66
CA THR A 32 37.29 -6.13 2.60
C THR A 32 37.96 -6.02 3.96
N VAL A 33 38.31 -7.17 4.51
CA VAL A 33 39.15 -7.31 5.69
C VAL A 33 40.57 -7.52 5.18
N ARG A 34 41.46 -6.56 5.44
CA ARG A 34 42.85 -6.68 5.02
C ARG A 34 43.66 -7.37 6.09
N LYS A 35 44.53 -8.29 5.68
CA LYS A 35 45.48 -8.95 6.57
C LYS A 35 46.29 -7.91 7.35
N SER A 36 46.74 -6.86 6.67
CA SER A 36 47.54 -5.77 7.23
C SER A 36 46.89 -5.09 8.44
N ASP A 37 45.56 -5.00 8.46
CA ASP A 37 44.82 -4.33 9.53
C ASP A 37 44.91 -5.10 10.87
N TYR A 38 45.24 -6.39 10.81
CA TYR A 38 45.37 -7.28 11.97
C TYR A 38 46.83 -7.66 12.27
N GLU A 39 47.76 -7.44 11.35
CA GLU A 39 49.19 -7.74 11.54
C GLU A 39 49.77 -6.96 12.73
N GLU A 40 49.50 -5.65 12.82
CA GLU A 40 50.03 -4.81 13.89
C GLU A 40 49.47 -5.22 15.27
N ALA A 41 48.17 -5.52 15.33
CA ALA A 41 47.52 -5.96 16.57
C ALA A 41 48.04 -7.34 17.03
N ALA A 42 48.18 -8.29 16.09
CA ALA A 42 48.71 -9.61 16.38
C ALA A 42 50.16 -9.56 16.88
N GLN A 43 51.00 -8.69 16.28
CA GLN A 43 52.37 -8.47 16.72
C GLN A 43 52.43 -7.90 18.14
N ARG A 44 51.61 -6.89 18.47
CA ARG A 44 51.56 -6.29 19.82
C ARG A 44 51.08 -7.27 20.89
N MET A 45 50.23 -8.22 20.52
CA MET A 45 49.69 -9.23 21.43
C MET A 45 50.52 -10.52 21.48
N GLU A 46 51.61 -10.61 20.70
CA GLU A 46 52.45 -11.81 20.57
C GLU A 46 51.67 -13.07 20.17
N VAL A 47 50.65 -12.90 19.30
CA VAL A 47 49.84 -14.00 18.77
C VAL A 47 50.00 -14.11 17.25
N GLN A 48 49.69 -15.28 16.70
CA GLN A 48 49.63 -15.47 15.24
C GLN A 48 48.50 -14.62 14.66
N ASN A 49 48.75 -13.95 13.52
CA ASN A 49 47.69 -13.22 12.82
C ASN A 49 46.57 -14.22 12.43
N PRO A 50 45.32 -14.01 12.89
CA PRO A 50 44.22 -14.92 12.60
C PRO A 50 43.79 -14.94 11.13
N ILE A 51 44.35 -14.06 10.29
CA ILE A 51 44.00 -13.90 8.89
C ILE A 51 45.24 -14.16 8.03
N GLU A 52 45.12 -15.10 7.09
CA GLU A 52 46.23 -15.50 6.22
C GLU A 52 46.37 -14.62 4.97
N GLU A 53 45.23 -14.14 4.44
CA GLU A 53 45.11 -13.29 3.25
C GLU A 53 43.92 -12.33 3.35
N ASP A 54 43.91 -11.28 2.53
CA ASP A 54 42.77 -10.37 2.43
C ASP A 54 41.52 -11.14 1.98
N PHE A 55 40.39 -10.91 2.64
CA PHE A 55 39.11 -11.52 2.25
C PHE A 55 37.97 -10.52 2.28
N THR A 56 36.91 -10.80 1.52
CA THR A 56 35.73 -9.93 1.44
C THR A 56 34.54 -10.58 2.12
N LEU A 57 33.98 -9.87 3.10
CA LEU A 57 32.73 -10.25 3.74
C LEU A 57 31.58 -9.54 3.04
N THR A 58 30.62 -10.30 2.52
CA THR A 58 29.39 -9.76 1.91
C THR A 58 28.21 -9.96 2.85
N PHE A 59 27.55 -8.86 3.21
CA PHE A 59 26.36 -8.83 4.04
C PHE A 59 25.18 -8.29 3.23
N CYS A 60 24.18 -9.13 3.02
CA CYS A 60 22.96 -8.78 2.32
C CYS A 60 21.78 -8.66 3.29
N ASP A 61 20.75 -7.94 2.90
CA ASP A 61 19.56 -7.71 3.74
C ASP A 61 18.89 -9.01 4.19
N TRP A 62 18.85 -10.04 3.35
CA TRP A 62 18.33 -11.36 3.76
C TRP A 62 19.18 -12.08 4.81
N HIS A 63 20.43 -11.67 5.07
CA HIS A 63 21.22 -12.20 6.19
C HIS A 63 20.74 -11.66 7.56
N LYS A 64 19.83 -10.66 7.58
CA LYS A 64 19.19 -10.17 8.82
C LYS A 64 18.17 -11.17 9.38
N ILE A 65 17.69 -12.09 8.56
CA ILE A 65 16.63 -13.05 8.92
C ILE A 65 17.26 -14.18 9.75
N PRO A 66 16.79 -14.44 10.97
CA PRO A 66 17.33 -15.51 11.80
C PRO A 66 17.08 -16.89 11.17
N GLN A 67 18.10 -17.77 11.22
CA GLN A 67 17.99 -19.12 10.66
C GLN A 67 16.83 -19.94 11.25
N LYS A 68 16.46 -19.68 12.51
CA LYS A 68 15.30 -20.32 13.15
C LYS A 68 13.99 -19.97 12.45
N ASP A 69 13.85 -18.75 11.95
CA ASP A 69 12.65 -18.28 11.26
C ASP A 69 12.62 -18.85 9.84
N ILE A 70 13.78 -18.91 9.16
CA ILE A 70 13.93 -19.62 7.88
C ILE A 70 13.51 -21.09 7.98
N ARG A 71 14.00 -21.80 9.02
CA ARG A 71 13.64 -23.20 9.27
C ARG A 71 12.17 -23.39 9.64
N ARG A 72 11.57 -22.44 10.36
CA ARG A 72 10.15 -22.50 10.76
C ARG A 72 9.22 -22.35 9.55
N GLU A 73 9.46 -21.34 8.72
CA GLU A 73 8.61 -21.03 7.56
C GLU A 73 8.86 -21.98 6.37
N GLN A 74 10.04 -22.62 6.31
CA GLN A 74 10.47 -23.49 5.21
C GLN A 74 10.42 -22.78 3.84
N LYS A 75 10.83 -21.51 3.82
CA LYS A 75 10.91 -20.67 2.62
C LYS A 75 12.29 -20.04 2.53
N GLU A 76 12.79 -19.92 1.32
CA GLU A 76 14.05 -19.20 1.09
C GLU A 76 13.77 -17.68 1.09
N PRO A 77 14.68 -16.86 1.65
CA PRO A 77 14.60 -15.43 1.49
C PRO A 77 14.63 -15.00 0.03
N ILE A 78 13.87 -13.95 -0.30
CA ILE A 78 13.81 -13.38 -1.64
C ILE A 78 15.10 -12.59 -1.88
N LYS A 79 15.80 -12.85 -2.99
CA LYS A 79 17.10 -12.20 -3.30
C LYS A 79 17.04 -11.24 -4.49
N GLU A 80 15.89 -11.20 -5.17
CA GLU A 80 15.60 -10.30 -6.28
C GLU A 80 14.10 -9.99 -6.31
N ARG A 81 13.69 -8.88 -6.93
CA ARG A 81 12.27 -8.50 -7.00
C ARG A 81 11.47 -9.61 -7.70
N THR A 82 10.41 -10.09 -7.07
CA THR A 82 9.44 -11.00 -7.71
C THR A 82 8.27 -10.26 -8.37
N ARG A 83 8.20 -8.93 -8.16
CA ARG A 83 7.27 -8.01 -8.81
C ARG A 83 8.04 -6.78 -9.32
N SER A 84 7.91 -6.52 -10.62
CA SER A 84 8.40 -5.29 -11.23
C SER A 84 7.54 -4.09 -10.83
N PHE A 85 7.99 -2.88 -11.13
CA PHE A 85 7.14 -1.69 -10.99
C PHE A 85 5.85 -1.83 -11.80
N GLN A 86 5.92 -2.35 -13.03
CA GLN A 86 4.76 -2.55 -13.90
C GLN A 86 3.77 -3.56 -13.31
N ASP A 87 4.25 -4.57 -12.58
CA ASP A 87 3.36 -5.48 -11.86
C ASP A 87 2.66 -4.77 -10.70
N LEU A 88 3.38 -3.98 -9.91
CA LEU A 88 2.79 -3.20 -8.81
C LEU A 88 1.80 -2.16 -9.34
N GLU A 89 2.14 -1.46 -10.43
CA GLU A 89 1.25 -0.54 -11.12
C GLU A 89 -0.04 -1.23 -11.54
N ARG A 90 0.06 -2.39 -12.21
CA ARG A 90 -1.11 -3.18 -12.60
C ARG A 90 -1.95 -3.56 -11.38
N LEU A 91 -1.35 -4.07 -10.32
CA LEU A 91 -2.06 -4.44 -9.09
C LEU A 91 -2.79 -3.22 -8.49
N ALA A 92 -2.12 -2.06 -8.38
CA ALA A 92 -2.73 -0.84 -7.87
C ALA A 92 -3.94 -0.41 -8.73
N LEU A 93 -3.79 -0.38 -10.06
CA LEU A 93 -4.87 -0.03 -10.98
C LEU A 93 -6.04 -1.02 -10.92
N GLU A 94 -5.77 -2.33 -10.83
CA GLU A 94 -6.80 -3.35 -10.65
C GLU A 94 -7.55 -3.17 -9.32
N GLY A 95 -6.82 -2.93 -8.23
CA GLY A 95 -7.39 -2.69 -6.91
C GLY A 95 -8.30 -1.47 -6.90
N ILE A 96 -7.83 -0.35 -7.46
CA ILE A 96 -8.62 0.87 -7.59
C ILE A 96 -9.88 0.61 -8.44
N SER A 97 -9.75 -0.06 -9.58
CA SER A 97 -10.88 -0.36 -10.46
C SER A 97 -11.95 -1.21 -9.76
N TYR A 98 -11.54 -2.22 -9.00
CA TYR A 98 -12.44 -3.06 -8.22
C TYR A 98 -13.06 -2.27 -7.06
N HIS A 99 -12.26 -1.79 -6.12
CA HIS A 99 -12.78 -1.24 -4.87
C HIS A 99 -13.52 0.10 -5.05
N TRP A 100 -13.29 0.85 -6.13
CA TRP A 100 -14.06 2.06 -6.46
C TRP A 100 -15.17 1.83 -7.50
N GLY A 101 -15.20 0.65 -8.12
CA GLY A 101 -16.26 0.24 -9.03
C GLY A 101 -17.51 -0.22 -8.29
N ARG A 102 -18.67 -0.14 -8.97
CA ARG A 102 -19.95 -0.65 -8.47
C ARG A 102 -20.71 -1.31 -9.60
N ASN A 103 -20.52 -2.61 -9.79
CA ASN A 103 -21.05 -3.33 -10.95
C ASN A 103 -21.28 -4.82 -10.63
N ARG A 104 -21.93 -5.54 -11.54
CA ARG A 104 -22.36 -6.94 -11.36
C ARG A 104 -21.24 -7.94 -11.12
N ASN A 105 -19.99 -7.60 -11.39
CA ASN A 105 -18.83 -8.47 -11.13
C ASN A 105 -18.45 -8.50 -9.64
N HIS A 106 -19.02 -7.62 -8.82
CA HIS A 106 -18.81 -7.61 -7.39
C HIS A 106 -19.77 -8.54 -6.65
N THR A 107 -19.32 -9.06 -5.51
CA THR A 107 -20.15 -9.86 -4.60
C THR A 107 -21.26 -9.01 -3.96
N VAL A 108 -20.96 -7.73 -3.68
CA VAL A 108 -21.85 -6.69 -3.12
C VAL A 108 -21.77 -5.42 -3.99
N ALA A 109 -22.48 -4.34 -3.64
CA ALA A 109 -22.30 -3.03 -4.28
C ALA A 109 -22.43 -3.01 -5.82
N LYS A 110 -23.43 -3.70 -6.36
CA LYS A 110 -23.55 -3.93 -7.81
C LYS A 110 -23.97 -2.70 -8.63
N ASN A 111 -24.29 -1.58 -7.98
CA ASN A 111 -24.76 -0.35 -8.63
C ASN A 111 -24.68 0.87 -7.69
N VAL A 112 -24.91 2.03 -8.28
CA VAL A 112 -25.40 3.23 -7.59
C VAL A 112 -26.83 3.53 -8.06
N GLU A 113 -27.67 4.01 -7.15
CA GLU A 113 -29.01 4.48 -7.51
C GLU A 113 -29.01 6.01 -7.67
N ILE A 114 -29.42 6.46 -8.86
CA ILE A 114 -29.54 7.86 -9.28
C ILE A 114 -30.96 8.03 -9.84
N ASN A 115 -31.78 8.91 -9.24
CA ASN A 115 -33.18 9.13 -9.64
C ASN A 115 -33.99 7.82 -9.76
N SER A 116 -33.86 6.93 -8.76
CA SER A 116 -34.49 5.60 -8.71
C SER A 116 -34.06 4.60 -9.79
N GLU A 117 -33.11 4.95 -10.64
CA GLU A 117 -32.49 4.03 -11.60
C GLU A 117 -31.15 3.51 -11.07
N LYS A 118 -30.89 2.22 -11.32
CA LYS A 118 -29.67 1.54 -10.88
C LYS A 118 -28.63 1.55 -11.99
N TYR A 119 -27.53 2.25 -11.79
CA TYR A 119 -26.41 2.33 -12.73
C TYR A 119 -25.22 1.48 -12.26
N GLU A 120 -24.65 0.69 -13.16
CA GLU A 120 -23.31 0.13 -12.97
C GLU A 120 -22.26 1.23 -13.16
N VAL A 121 -21.28 1.28 -12.28
CA VAL A 121 -20.15 2.22 -12.34
C VAL A 121 -18.86 1.45 -12.55
N PHE A 122 -18.14 1.83 -13.60
CA PHE A 122 -16.83 1.33 -13.94
C PHE A 122 -15.81 2.45 -13.76
N VAL A 123 -14.88 2.25 -12.83
CA VAL A 123 -13.74 3.14 -12.60
C VAL A 123 -12.56 2.57 -13.37
N ASN A 124 -12.08 3.34 -14.35
CA ASN A 124 -10.98 2.96 -15.23
C ASN A 124 -9.77 3.83 -14.87
N PRO A 125 -8.94 3.41 -13.90
CA PRO A 125 -7.78 4.18 -13.52
C PRO A 125 -6.70 4.08 -14.60
N ILE A 126 -5.99 5.19 -14.84
CA ILE A 126 -4.83 5.25 -15.73
C ILE A 126 -3.69 5.96 -15.02
N ASN A 127 -2.49 5.43 -15.14
CA ASN A 127 -1.30 6.10 -14.64
C ASN A 127 -0.83 7.16 -15.65
N THR A 128 -0.73 8.41 -15.22
CA THR A 128 -0.33 9.54 -16.06
C THR A 128 0.12 10.72 -15.21
N GLN A 129 0.93 11.61 -15.78
CA GLN A 129 1.27 12.89 -15.14
C GLN A 129 0.31 14.02 -15.56
N ASN A 130 -0.49 13.81 -16.60
CA ASN A 130 -1.36 14.84 -17.15
C ASN A 130 -2.68 14.93 -16.37
N LYS A 131 -2.89 16.04 -15.64
CA LYS A 131 -4.12 16.27 -14.85
C LYS A 131 -4.44 15.09 -13.93
N ALA A 132 -3.41 14.50 -13.36
CA ALA A 132 -3.53 13.46 -12.37
C ALA A 132 -3.58 14.07 -10.96
N MET A 133 -3.98 13.24 -10.01
CA MET A 133 -3.75 13.50 -8.59
C MET A 133 -2.26 13.58 -8.25
N ASP A 134 -1.96 13.87 -6.99
CA ASP A 134 -0.61 13.89 -6.46
C ASP A 134 0.11 12.55 -6.67
N ASP A 135 1.44 12.58 -6.72
CA ASP A 135 2.21 11.38 -6.99
C ASP A 135 2.31 10.44 -5.79
N VAL A 136 2.25 9.14 -6.05
CA VAL A 136 2.37 8.10 -5.02
C VAL A 136 3.41 7.09 -5.45
N SER A 137 4.40 6.85 -4.59
CA SER A 137 5.42 5.84 -4.85
C SER A 137 4.89 4.44 -4.59
N LEU A 138 5.23 3.47 -5.44
CA LEU A 138 4.99 2.05 -5.19
C LEU A 138 6.32 1.41 -4.81
N ILE A 139 6.44 0.95 -3.57
CA ILE A 139 7.70 0.39 -3.05
C ILE A 139 7.57 -1.12 -2.90
N TYR A 140 8.51 -1.87 -3.45
CA TYR A 140 8.66 -3.29 -3.19
C TYR A 140 9.47 -3.50 -1.90
N ASN A 141 8.93 -4.17 -0.89
CA ASN A 141 9.61 -4.40 0.40
C ASN A 141 9.69 -5.90 0.70
N THR A 142 10.89 -6.38 0.99
CA THR A 142 11.16 -7.77 1.41
C THR A 142 12.31 -7.81 2.39
N ASN A 143 12.50 -8.87 3.17
CA ASN A 143 13.63 -9.07 4.10
C ASN A 143 13.90 -7.88 5.02
N ASN A 144 12.85 -7.17 5.42
CA ASN A 144 12.94 -5.91 6.13
C ASN A 144 11.79 -5.77 7.14
N ASP A 145 11.82 -4.71 7.94
CA ASP A 145 10.68 -4.35 8.76
C ASP A 145 9.45 -4.05 7.89
N TRP A 146 8.26 -4.36 8.42
CA TRP A 146 6.99 -4.05 7.77
C TRP A 146 6.90 -2.54 7.50
N MET A 147 6.57 -2.18 6.27
CA MET A 147 6.46 -0.79 5.87
C MET A 147 5.00 -0.38 5.72
N ARG A 148 4.64 0.66 6.47
CA ARG A 148 3.33 1.29 6.40
C ARG A 148 3.15 2.06 5.09
N SER A 149 2.00 1.85 4.46
CA SER A 149 1.53 2.68 3.34
C SER A 149 0.83 3.93 3.85
N GLY A 150 0.88 4.99 3.05
CA GLY A 150 0.08 6.19 3.24
C GLY A 150 0.20 7.16 2.08
N ASN A 151 -0.57 8.25 2.14
CA ASN A 151 -0.58 9.27 1.10
C ASN A 151 -0.68 10.72 1.65
N PRO A 152 0.18 11.12 2.62
CA PRO A 152 0.05 12.41 3.32
C PRO A 152 0.35 13.64 2.46
N GLY A 153 0.94 13.49 1.26
CA GLY A 153 1.52 14.57 0.46
C GLY A 153 0.58 15.74 0.19
N THR A 154 -0.72 15.48 0.16
CA THR A 154 -1.70 16.55 -0.09
C THR A 154 -2.24 17.22 1.18
N VAL A 155 -2.00 16.68 2.38
CA VAL A 155 -2.44 17.31 3.62
C VAL A 155 -1.50 18.47 3.97
N THR A 156 -2.05 19.61 4.38
CA THR A 156 -1.25 20.79 4.81
C THR A 156 -1.36 21.02 6.33
N GLY A 157 -0.33 21.61 6.92
CA GLY A 157 -0.33 22.01 8.34
C GLY A 157 0.02 20.89 9.33
N PHE A 158 -0.50 20.99 10.57
CA PHE A 158 -0.14 20.09 11.68
C PHE A 158 -0.46 18.61 11.41
N ILE A 159 -1.53 18.33 10.65
CA ILE A 159 -1.92 16.96 10.28
C ILE A 159 -0.87 16.35 9.33
N SER A 160 -0.30 17.15 8.42
CA SER A 160 0.78 16.71 7.53
C SER A 160 2.08 16.42 8.30
N ALA A 161 2.44 17.29 9.25
CA ALA A 161 3.63 17.11 10.07
C ALA A 161 3.57 15.82 10.89
N VAL A 162 2.41 15.53 11.50
CA VAL A 162 2.19 14.28 12.25
C VAL A 162 2.06 13.09 11.30
N GLY A 163 1.34 13.24 10.19
CA GLY A 163 1.16 12.20 9.18
C GLY A 163 2.48 11.71 8.57
N ASN A 164 3.38 12.62 8.22
CA ASN A 164 4.71 12.31 7.67
C ASN A 164 5.65 11.64 8.69
N ILE A 165 5.45 11.86 9.99
CA ILE A 165 6.19 11.14 11.05
C ILE A 165 5.75 9.67 11.11
N PHE A 166 4.47 9.40 10.83
CA PHE A 166 3.87 8.07 10.98
C PHE A 166 3.61 7.33 9.67
N SER A 167 3.80 7.97 8.52
CA SER A 167 3.54 7.40 7.21
C SER A 167 4.31 8.10 6.10
N ARG A 168 4.74 7.33 5.10
CA ARG A 168 5.34 7.83 3.86
C ARG A 168 4.26 8.02 2.79
N GLU A 169 4.53 8.82 1.78
CA GLU A 169 3.73 8.93 0.54
C GLU A 169 4.07 7.78 -0.41
N ALA A 170 3.66 6.58 0.00
CA ALA A 170 3.87 5.38 -0.78
C ALA A 170 2.86 4.29 -0.43
N VAL A 171 2.60 3.42 -1.40
CA VAL A 171 1.97 2.12 -1.18
C VAL A 171 3.08 1.06 -1.20
N CYS A 172 3.21 0.33 -0.10
CA CYS A 172 4.27 -0.65 0.11
C CYS A 172 3.74 -2.08 -0.13
N TYR A 173 4.40 -2.81 -1.03
CA TYR A 173 4.18 -4.24 -1.28
C TYR A 173 5.11 -5.03 -0.35
N ASN A 174 4.59 -5.49 0.79
CA ASN A 174 5.35 -6.19 1.83
C ASN A 174 5.30 -7.71 1.61
N VAL A 175 6.39 -8.29 1.11
CA VAL A 175 6.42 -9.70 0.68
C VAL A 175 7.67 -10.42 1.17
N GLY A 176 7.62 -11.75 1.23
CA GLY A 176 8.73 -12.55 1.73
C GLY A 176 8.87 -12.42 3.24
N TYR A 177 10.10 -12.42 3.76
CA TYR A 177 10.31 -12.25 5.19
C TYR A 177 10.10 -10.79 5.59
N ILE A 178 9.07 -10.54 6.39
CA ILE A 178 8.72 -9.22 6.92
C ILE A 178 8.77 -9.28 8.44
N LYS A 179 9.36 -8.25 9.05
CA LYS A 179 9.46 -8.16 10.51
C LYS A 179 8.48 -7.15 11.08
N ASP A 180 7.74 -7.57 12.10
CA ASP A 180 6.86 -6.71 12.88
C ASP A 180 7.18 -6.80 14.39
N SER A 181 6.25 -6.36 15.24
CA SER A 181 6.40 -6.47 16.71
C SER A 181 6.40 -7.90 17.24
N ASN A 182 5.87 -8.86 16.47
CA ASN A 182 5.80 -10.29 16.82
C ASN A 182 7.02 -11.07 16.30
N GLY A 183 7.81 -10.48 15.40
CA GLY A 183 9.05 -11.03 14.88
C GLY A 183 9.04 -11.14 13.37
N TRP A 184 9.83 -12.07 12.83
CA TRP A 184 9.86 -12.35 11.39
C TRP A 184 8.77 -13.33 11.00
N GLU A 185 7.99 -13.01 9.97
CA GLU A 185 7.03 -13.90 9.33
C GLU A 185 7.23 -13.91 7.81
N TYR A 186 6.78 -14.97 7.13
CA TYR A 186 6.84 -15.04 5.67
C TYR A 186 5.48 -14.68 5.04
N VAL A 187 5.41 -13.53 4.37
CA VAL A 187 4.24 -13.08 3.63
C VAL A 187 4.30 -13.60 2.20
N SER A 188 3.31 -14.40 1.81
CA SER A 188 3.24 -14.94 0.44
C SER A 188 2.80 -13.88 -0.58
N GLU A 189 3.34 -13.94 -1.80
CA GLU A 189 2.96 -13.03 -2.89
C GLU A 189 1.46 -13.07 -3.20
N LYS A 190 0.83 -14.25 -3.17
CA LYS A 190 -0.62 -14.37 -3.44
C LYS A 190 -1.44 -13.62 -2.40
N HIS A 191 -1.03 -13.64 -1.15
CA HIS A 191 -1.67 -12.86 -0.10
C HIS A 191 -1.43 -11.37 -0.35
N GLU A 192 -0.16 -10.98 -0.53
CA GLU A 192 0.22 -9.58 -0.68
C GLU A 192 -0.35 -8.93 -1.96
N ASP A 193 -0.50 -9.66 -3.07
CA ASP A 193 -1.18 -9.18 -4.28
C ASP A 193 -2.61 -8.71 -3.98
N VAL A 194 -3.30 -9.37 -3.05
CA VAL A 194 -4.66 -9.01 -2.64
C VAL A 194 -4.64 -7.83 -1.66
N ILE A 195 -3.70 -7.82 -0.72
CA ILE A 195 -3.61 -6.75 0.29
C ILE A 195 -3.17 -5.45 -0.36
N PHE A 196 -2.17 -5.50 -1.23
CA PHE A 196 -1.67 -4.36 -1.97
C PHE A 196 -2.75 -3.72 -2.85
N LYS A 197 -3.61 -4.51 -3.51
CA LYS A 197 -4.78 -4.01 -4.25
C LYS A 197 -5.73 -3.20 -3.36
N LEU A 198 -6.06 -3.75 -2.19
CA LEU A 198 -6.94 -3.09 -1.23
C LEU A 198 -6.30 -1.81 -0.69
N THR A 199 -5.04 -1.89 -0.27
CA THR A 199 -4.27 -0.77 0.27
C THR A 199 -4.12 0.35 -0.76
N ALA A 200 -3.74 0.03 -1.99
CA ALA A 200 -3.64 1.02 -3.06
C ALA A 200 -4.98 1.75 -3.28
N ALA A 201 -6.09 1.02 -3.31
CA ALA A 201 -7.41 1.63 -3.45
C ALA A 201 -7.79 2.53 -2.26
N HIS A 202 -7.38 2.15 -1.04
CA HIS A 202 -7.58 2.93 0.17
C HIS A 202 -6.76 4.23 0.15
N GLU A 203 -5.45 4.14 -0.12
CA GLU A 203 -4.55 5.30 -0.13
C GLU A 203 -4.88 6.30 -1.24
N ILE A 204 -5.24 5.82 -2.43
CA ILE A 204 -5.75 6.67 -3.52
C ILE A 204 -7.12 7.25 -3.17
N GLY A 205 -7.90 6.53 -2.38
CA GLY A 205 -9.19 6.97 -1.86
C GLY A 205 -9.10 8.25 -1.03
N HIS A 206 -8.00 8.46 -0.31
CA HIS A 206 -7.80 9.68 0.47
C HIS A 206 -7.85 10.96 -0.37
N GLU A 207 -7.31 10.91 -1.59
CA GLU A 207 -7.32 12.06 -2.52
C GLU A 207 -8.70 12.33 -3.09
N ILE A 208 -9.44 11.27 -3.39
CA ILE A 208 -10.83 11.38 -3.86
C ILE A 208 -11.68 12.02 -2.75
N LEU A 209 -11.62 11.47 -1.53
CA LEU A 209 -12.40 11.95 -0.39
C LEU A 209 -12.08 13.38 -0.02
N LYS A 210 -10.80 13.75 -0.09
CA LYS A 210 -10.37 15.11 0.20
C LYS A 210 -10.87 16.09 -0.85
N ALA A 211 -10.86 15.71 -2.13
CA ALA A 211 -11.30 16.58 -3.21
C ALA A 211 -12.82 16.87 -3.17
N PHE A 212 -13.65 15.94 -2.68
CA PHE A 212 -15.10 16.16 -2.60
C PHE A 212 -15.62 16.57 -1.22
N GLY A 213 -15.00 16.09 -0.13
CA GLY A 213 -15.48 16.23 1.24
C GLY A 213 -14.65 17.24 2.02
N ASP A 214 -13.42 16.86 2.35
CA ASP A 214 -12.32 17.66 2.91
C ASP A 214 -11.27 16.71 3.56
N VAL A 215 -10.26 17.27 4.23
CA VAL A 215 -9.26 16.50 4.99
C VAL A 215 -9.88 15.71 6.14
N TYR A 216 -10.90 16.21 6.83
CA TYR A 216 -11.50 15.52 7.97
C TYR A 216 -12.35 14.33 7.53
N TYR A 217 -13.06 14.47 6.42
CA TYR A 217 -13.83 13.39 5.80
C TYR A 217 -12.91 12.26 5.33
N SER A 218 -11.76 12.63 4.73
CA SER A 218 -10.74 11.71 4.25
C SER A 218 -9.97 11.04 5.39
N TYR A 219 -9.16 11.80 6.12
CA TYR A 219 -8.24 11.31 7.15
C TYR A 219 -8.88 11.04 8.50
N GLY A 220 -10.14 11.45 8.71
CA GLY A 220 -10.94 11.00 9.84
C GLY A 220 -11.53 9.61 9.62
N HIS A 221 -11.38 9.02 8.42
CA HIS A 221 -11.94 7.72 8.07
C HIS A 221 -13.43 7.62 8.40
N LYS A 222 -14.18 8.66 7.99
CA LYS A 222 -15.60 8.84 8.32
C LYS A 222 -15.87 8.77 9.82
N ASP A 223 -15.05 9.50 10.55
CA ASP A 223 -15.09 9.69 12.00
C ASP A 223 -14.75 8.44 12.84
N THR A 224 -14.20 7.39 12.23
CA THR A 224 -13.75 6.16 12.92
C THR A 224 -12.36 6.27 13.56
N VAL A 225 -11.58 7.28 13.17
CA VAL A 225 -10.27 7.56 13.77
C VAL A 225 -10.16 9.04 14.16
N ASN A 226 -9.22 9.35 15.03
CA ASN A 226 -8.79 10.72 15.26
C ASN A 226 -7.95 11.20 14.06
N THR A 227 -8.43 12.20 13.31
CA THR A 227 -7.81 12.70 12.08
C THR A 227 -6.34 13.11 12.24
N VAL A 228 -5.91 13.52 13.44
CA VAL A 228 -4.54 13.97 13.69
C VAL A 228 -3.64 12.80 14.07
N THR A 229 -4.03 12.04 15.09
CA THR A 229 -3.19 10.95 15.64
C THR A 229 -3.33 9.64 14.86
N GLN A 230 -4.31 9.55 13.97
CA GLN A 230 -4.67 8.35 13.21
C GLN A 230 -5.00 7.15 14.12
N LYS A 231 -5.26 7.40 15.42
CA LYS A 231 -5.69 6.39 16.37
C LYS A 231 -7.17 6.08 16.16
N ILE A 232 -7.47 4.80 16.05
CA ILE A 232 -8.84 4.28 16.06
C ILE A 232 -9.54 4.77 17.33
N LYS A 233 -10.76 5.29 17.17
CA LYS A 233 -11.56 5.75 18.30
C LYS A 233 -12.14 4.58 19.10
N ASP A 234 -12.40 4.80 20.38
CA ASP A 234 -13.10 3.81 21.21
C ASP A 234 -14.51 3.55 20.69
N GLY A 235 -14.97 2.31 20.84
CA GLY A 235 -16.35 1.92 20.48
C GLY A 235 -16.63 1.80 18.98
N ILE A 236 -15.61 1.80 18.12
CA ILE A 236 -15.83 1.55 16.68
C ILE A 236 -16.51 0.20 16.43
N PRO A 237 -17.45 0.12 15.48
CA PRO A 237 -18.20 -1.10 15.24
C PRO A 237 -17.33 -2.20 14.63
N LYS A 238 -17.78 -3.46 14.78
CA LYS A 238 -17.36 -4.55 13.90
C LYS A 238 -17.87 -4.27 12.49
N TYR A 239 -17.17 -4.75 11.46
CA TYR A 239 -17.71 -4.63 10.10
C TYR A 239 -19.02 -5.43 9.95
N PRO A 240 -19.92 -5.02 9.04
CA PRO A 240 -21.19 -5.71 8.83
C PRO A 240 -21.02 -7.19 8.47
N SER A 241 -21.75 -8.08 9.15
CA SER A 241 -21.72 -9.52 8.88
C SER A 241 -22.21 -9.87 7.47
N THR A 242 -23.06 -9.02 6.88
CA THR A 242 -23.56 -9.12 5.51
C THR A 242 -23.53 -7.76 4.82
N GLY A 243 -23.42 -7.75 3.48
CA GLY A 243 -23.43 -6.52 2.69
C GLY A 243 -22.07 -5.84 2.59
N GLU A 244 -22.08 -4.57 2.18
CA GLU A 244 -20.89 -3.77 1.89
C GLU A 244 -20.07 -3.49 3.16
N ILE A 245 -18.73 -3.56 3.03
CA ILE A 245 -17.80 -3.05 4.03
C ILE A 245 -17.15 -1.80 3.44
N ASP A 246 -17.27 -0.68 4.13
CA ASP A 246 -16.78 0.60 3.63
C ASP A 246 -15.24 0.63 3.59
N LEU A 247 -14.67 0.80 2.39
CA LEU A 247 -13.22 0.85 2.14
C LEU A 247 -12.50 1.91 3.00
N MET A 248 -13.17 3.04 3.28
CA MET A 248 -12.54 4.18 3.94
C MET A 248 -12.77 4.22 5.45
N LYS A 249 -13.42 3.21 6.05
CA LYS A 249 -13.68 3.12 7.50
C LYS A 249 -12.80 2.10 8.18
N TYR A 250 -12.33 2.42 9.38
CA TYR A 250 -11.72 1.43 10.28
C TYR A 250 -12.77 0.61 11.01
N TYR A 251 -12.49 -0.69 11.16
CA TYR A 251 -13.29 -1.64 11.95
C TYR A 251 -12.38 -2.45 12.87
N GLN A 252 -12.95 -3.10 13.89
CA GLN A 252 -12.19 -3.86 14.90
C GLN A 252 -11.52 -5.14 14.35
N ASN A 253 -12.00 -5.68 13.23
CA ASN A 253 -11.59 -6.99 12.69
C ASN A 253 -11.08 -6.88 11.25
N TYR A 254 -10.33 -7.90 10.81
CA TYR A 254 -9.79 -8.00 9.46
C TYR A 254 -10.88 -8.03 8.38
N TYR A 255 -10.68 -7.28 7.31
CA TYR A 255 -11.65 -7.07 6.24
C TYR A 255 -11.92 -8.32 5.40
N ASP A 256 -13.19 -8.56 5.10
CA ASP A 256 -13.62 -9.44 4.01
C ASP A 256 -13.43 -8.70 2.68
N ILE A 257 -12.24 -8.86 2.09
CA ILE A 257 -11.76 -8.05 0.95
C ILE A 257 -12.75 -8.02 -0.23
N PRO A 258 -13.36 -9.14 -0.66
CA PRO A 258 -14.39 -9.11 -1.71
C PRO A 258 -15.57 -8.19 -1.42
N ARG A 259 -15.90 -7.93 -0.14
CA ARG A 259 -17.00 -7.03 0.28
C ARG A 259 -16.54 -5.62 0.63
N THR A 260 -15.23 -5.39 0.74
CA THR A 260 -14.67 -4.07 1.03
C THR A 260 -14.65 -3.22 -0.21
N ILE A 261 -15.48 -2.18 -0.26
CA ILE A 261 -15.68 -1.33 -1.44
C ILE A 261 -15.99 0.10 -1.01
N ALA A 262 -15.72 1.07 -1.88
CA ALA A 262 -16.04 2.47 -1.64
C ALA A 262 -17.55 2.67 -1.49
N SER A 263 -17.94 3.47 -0.49
CA SER A 263 -19.35 3.68 -0.18
C SER A 263 -20.10 4.33 -1.35
N LYS A 264 -21.43 4.16 -1.41
CA LYS A 264 -22.26 4.74 -2.48
C LYS A 264 -22.01 6.24 -2.58
N THR A 265 -21.96 6.91 -1.44
CA THR A 265 -21.69 8.34 -1.31
C THR A 265 -20.33 8.71 -1.88
N ASP A 266 -19.29 7.93 -1.61
CA ASP A 266 -17.93 8.22 -2.07
C ASP A 266 -17.83 8.05 -3.60
N VAL A 267 -18.44 7.00 -4.14
CA VAL A 267 -18.48 6.78 -5.59
C VAL A 267 -19.27 7.89 -6.28
N LEU A 268 -20.39 8.34 -5.72
CA LEU A 268 -21.12 9.50 -6.24
C LEU A 268 -20.28 10.79 -6.13
N GLY A 269 -19.50 10.96 -5.06
CA GLY A 269 -18.52 12.04 -4.90
C GLY A 269 -17.45 12.02 -6.00
N LEU A 270 -16.90 10.84 -6.30
CA LEU A 270 -15.96 10.65 -7.42
C LEU A 270 -16.59 11.05 -8.76
N LEU A 271 -17.83 10.62 -9.03
CA LEU A 271 -18.55 11.00 -10.25
C LEU A 271 -18.80 12.51 -10.31
N TRP A 272 -19.15 13.13 -9.18
CA TRP A 272 -19.32 14.58 -9.07
C TRP A 272 -18.04 15.35 -9.41
N LEU A 273 -16.88 14.88 -8.94
CA LEU A 273 -15.56 15.48 -9.24
C LEU A 273 -15.21 15.50 -10.72
N THR A 274 -15.86 14.69 -11.56
CA THR A 274 -15.68 14.75 -13.01
C THR A 274 -16.19 16.06 -13.61
N LYS A 275 -16.87 16.92 -12.82
CA LYS A 275 -17.43 18.21 -13.21
C LYS A 275 -18.23 18.08 -14.51
N ILE A 276 -19.21 17.18 -14.48
CA ILE A 276 -20.08 16.85 -15.62
C ILE A 276 -20.55 18.15 -16.28
N LYS A 277 -20.07 18.42 -17.50
CA LYS A 277 -20.64 19.46 -18.35
C LYS A 277 -21.74 18.82 -19.16
N ILE A 278 -22.99 19.05 -18.76
CA ILE A 278 -24.16 18.75 -19.57
C ILE A 278 -24.15 19.79 -20.70
N LYS A 279 -23.98 19.33 -21.94
CA LYS A 279 -24.20 20.16 -23.13
C LYS A 279 -25.65 20.02 -23.55
#